data_AF-A0A7J7D0S8-F1
#
_entry.id   AF-A0A7J7D0S8-F1
#
_cell.length_a   1.000
_cell.length_b   1.000
_cell.length_c   1.000
_cell.angle_alpha   90.00
_cell.angle_beta   90.00
_cell.angle_gamma   90.00
#
_symmetry.space_group_name_H-M   'P 1'
#
loop_
_entity.id
_entity.type
_entity.pdbx_description
1 polymer ?
#
loop_
_entity_poly.entity_id
_entity_poly.type
_entity_poly.pdbx_seq_one_letter_code
_entity_poly.pdbx_strand_id
1 'polypeptide(L)'
;MESMIADLESNHQRKKRRKLDDDHNNDGNKLLKRRWRTQRDQQIYSEKLLEALRRTRRGTTPTAKTSRGREIRETADRVLATSAKGTTRWSRAILASRMGRLRVRKRRRARVIGECRLKGKEELAGVKRKLPAAERKVKVLGRLVPGCRKLSFTSLLDEASDYIAALEMQVRAMTSLTQILSGAPLNADG
;
A
#
# COMPACT_ATOMS: atom_id res chain seq x y z
N MET A 1 -52.81 44.47 7.02
CA MET A 1 -52.53 43.99 8.39
C MET A 1 -52.74 42.49 8.38
N GLU A 2 -51.93 41.76 9.16
CA GLU A 2 -51.84 40.28 9.27
C GLU A 2 -51.04 39.62 8.13
N SER A 3 -49.77 39.22 8.25
CA SER A 3 -48.99 38.44 9.24
C SER A 3 -48.94 36.92 8.97
N MET A 4 -47.70 36.44 8.83
CA MET A 4 -47.14 35.13 9.21
C MET A 4 -47.68 33.81 8.61
N ILE A 5 -46.74 33.03 8.05
CA ILE A 5 -46.40 31.60 8.32
C ILE A 5 -45.33 31.26 7.27
N ALA A 6 -44.04 31.32 7.61
CA ALA A 6 -43.21 30.28 8.22
C ALA A 6 -42.88 29.08 7.30
N ASP A 7 -41.57 28.84 7.22
CA ASP A 7 -40.89 27.55 7.09
C ASP A 7 -40.47 26.97 5.73
N LEU A 8 -39.12 26.87 5.62
CA LEU A 8 -38.36 25.67 5.26
C LEU A 8 -38.58 25.07 3.87
N GLU A 9 -37.74 25.46 2.91
CA GLU A 9 -37.40 24.56 1.81
C GLU A 9 -35.91 24.58 1.43
N SER A 10 -35.15 23.83 2.25
CA SER A 10 -34.32 22.72 1.79
C SER A 10 -33.31 23.01 0.65
N ASN A 11 -32.16 23.57 1.04
CA ASN A 11 -30.94 23.62 0.23
C ASN A 11 -30.41 22.20 -0.07
N HIS A 12 -30.96 21.55 -1.09
CA HIS A 12 -30.51 20.25 -1.59
C HIS A 12 -29.32 20.41 -2.56
N GLN A 13 -28.18 20.87 -2.05
CA GLN A 13 -26.91 20.71 -2.75
C GLN A 13 -26.44 19.25 -2.66
N ARG A 14 -27.04 18.39 -3.50
CA ARG A 14 -26.47 17.10 -3.87
C ARG A 14 -25.12 17.34 -4.53
N LYS A 15 -24.05 17.20 -3.75
CA LYS A 15 -22.66 17.10 -4.21
C LYS A 15 -22.57 15.97 -5.26
N LYS A 16 -22.73 16.34 -6.53
CA LYS A 16 -22.41 15.51 -7.71
C LYS A 16 -20.96 15.05 -7.55
N ARG A 17 -20.79 13.78 -7.17
CA ARG A 17 -19.51 13.08 -7.19
C ARG A 17 -18.98 13.19 -8.62
N ARG A 18 -17.90 13.95 -8.81
CA ARG A 18 -17.15 13.96 -10.07
C ARG A 18 -16.68 12.52 -10.30
N LYS A 19 -17.25 11.87 -11.31
CA LYS A 19 -16.75 10.64 -11.90
C LYS A 19 -15.52 11.10 -12.67
N LEU A 20 -14.33 10.79 -12.15
CA LEU A 20 -13.09 11.05 -12.87
C LEU A 20 -12.95 9.90 -13.86
N ASP A 21 -13.06 10.24 -15.14
CA ASP A 21 -12.73 9.35 -16.25
C ASP A 21 -11.24 9.00 -16.17
N ASP A 22 -10.96 7.70 -16.12
CA ASP A 22 -9.64 7.10 -15.93
C ASP A 22 -9.15 6.61 -17.29
N ASP A 23 -8.58 7.50 -18.11
CA ASP A 23 -8.28 7.12 -19.50
C ASP A 23 -6.89 7.51 -20.03
N HIS A 24 -5.90 7.80 -19.17
CA HIS A 24 -4.52 8.15 -19.63
C HIS A 24 -3.38 7.40 -18.91
N ASN A 25 -3.62 6.24 -18.30
CA ASN A 25 -2.65 5.61 -17.39
C ASN A 25 -1.59 4.69 -18.06
N ASN A 26 -1.61 4.48 -19.39
CA ASN A 26 -0.77 3.46 -20.03
C ASN A 26 0.70 3.88 -20.22
N ASP A 27 0.98 5.14 -20.62
CA ASP A 27 2.36 5.60 -20.88
C ASP A 27 3.15 5.87 -19.59
N GLY A 28 2.46 6.37 -18.55
CA GLY A 28 3.02 6.49 -17.21
C GLY A 28 3.51 5.13 -16.69
N ASN A 29 2.76 4.06 -16.91
CA ASN A 29 3.10 2.72 -16.39
C ASN A 29 4.35 2.12 -17.05
N LYS A 30 4.58 2.33 -18.35
CA LYS A 30 5.84 1.92 -19.01
C LYS A 30 7.05 2.69 -18.47
N LEU A 31 6.88 3.96 -18.14
CA LEU A 31 7.92 4.78 -17.51
C LEU A 31 8.23 4.31 -16.08
N LEU A 32 7.22 3.96 -15.29
CA LEU A 32 7.40 3.45 -13.92
C LEU A 32 8.11 2.09 -13.92
N LYS A 33 7.76 1.19 -14.85
CA LYS A 33 8.46 -0.10 -15.03
C LYS A 33 9.93 0.08 -15.43
N ARG A 34 10.25 1.10 -16.23
CA ARG A 34 11.64 1.47 -16.56
C ARG A 34 12.38 2.08 -15.38
N ARG A 35 11.71 2.95 -14.61
CA ARG A 35 12.27 3.61 -13.43
C ARG A 35 12.87 2.62 -12.43
N TRP A 36 12.16 1.53 -12.11
CA TRP A 36 12.68 0.59 -11.11
C TRP A 36 13.92 -0.20 -11.57
N ARG A 37 14.30 -0.13 -12.86
CA ARG A 37 15.46 -0.86 -13.39
C ARG A 37 16.74 -0.04 -13.48
N THR A 38 16.66 1.28 -13.33
CA THR A 38 17.80 2.18 -13.53
C THR A 38 18.73 2.22 -12.31
N GLN A 39 20.05 2.24 -12.54
CA GLN A 39 21.05 2.37 -11.48
C GLN A 39 20.88 3.65 -10.65
N ARG A 40 20.52 4.77 -11.29
CA ARG A 40 20.25 6.04 -10.60
C ARG A 40 19.09 5.92 -9.61
N ASP A 41 18.02 5.23 -10.00
CA ASP A 41 16.85 5.04 -9.12
C ASP A 41 17.19 4.15 -7.92
N GLN A 42 18.05 3.14 -8.12
CA GLN A 42 18.59 2.32 -7.05
C GLN A 42 19.40 3.16 -6.03
N GLN A 43 20.24 4.08 -6.50
CA GLN A 43 21.02 4.99 -5.65
C GLN A 43 20.12 5.95 -4.87
N ILE A 44 19.17 6.61 -5.54
CA ILE A 44 18.21 7.51 -4.89
C ILE A 44 17.39 6.75 -3.83
N TYR A 45 17.01 5.51 -4.11
CA TYR A 45 16.32 4.65 -3.15
C TYR A 45 17.22 4.29 -1.96
N SER A 46 18.47 3.89 -2.18
CA SER A 46 19.38 3.46 -1.11
C SER A 46 19.73 4.61 -0.16
N GLU A 47 19.95 5.82 -0.68
CA GLU A 47 20.18 7.02 0.11
C GLU A 47 18.99 7.33 1.04
N LYS A 48 17.77 7.37 0.47
CA LYS A 48 16.55 7.58 1.24
C LYS A 48 16.29 6.49 2.27
N LEU A 49 16.63 5.24 1.92
CA LEU A 49 16.49 4.10 2.84
C LEU A 49 17.42 4.26 4.03
N LEU A 50 18.70 4.56 3.81
CA LEU A 50 19.67 4.79 4.89
C LEU A 50 19.24 5.93 5.80
N GLU A 51 18.79 7.05 5.22
CA GLU A 51 18.30 8.18 5.98
C GLU A 51 17.10 7.79 6.87
N ALA A 52 16.12 7.09 6.29
CA ALA A 52 14.94 6.64 7.01
C ALA A 52 15.28 5.63 8.12
N LEU A 53 16.20 4.69 7.87
CA LEU A 53 16.67 3.74 8.88
C LEU A 53 17.41 4.42 10.04
N ARG A 54 18.22 5.45 9.77
CA ARG A 54 18.86 6.27 10.81
C ARG A 54 17.83 6.99 11.69
N ARG A 55 16.70 7.40 11.13
CA ARG A 55 15.58 7.99 11.89
C ARG A 55 14.86 6.93 12.74
N THR A 56 14.59 5.75 12.17
CA THR A 56 13.97 4.62 12.91
C THR A 56 14.83 4.14 14.08
N ARG A 57 16.15 4.03 13.89
CA ARG A 57 17.08 3.62 14.96
C ARG A 57 17.06 4.58 16.16
N ARG A 58 16.92 5.88 15.93
CA ARG A 58 16.88 6.89 17.00
C ARG A 58 15.56 6.89 17.79
N GLY A 59 14.47 6.44 17.19
CA GLY A 59 13.15 6.44 17.82
C GLY A 59 12.73 5.09 18.45
N THR A 60 13.59 4.08 18.48
CA THR A 60 13.23 2.70 18.87
C THR A 60 14.00 2.26 20.11
N THR A 61 13.28 1.76 21.11
CA THR A 61 13.89 1.20 22.32
C THR A 61 14.52 -0.18 22.02
N PRO A 62 15.70 -0.50 22.57
CA PRO A 62 16.51 -1.64 22.14
C PRO A 62 15.95 -3.03 22.50
N THR A 63 14.84 -3.13 23.21
CA THR A 63 14.39 -4.36 23.88
C THR A 63 13.60 -5.35 23.01
N ALA A 64 13.27 -5.03 21.76
CA ALA A 64 12.44 -5.90 20.90
C ALA A 64 13.10 -6.25 19.56
N LYS A 65 13.93 -7.31 19.53
CA LYS A 65 14.56 -7.81 18.28
C LYS A 65 13.55 -8.14 17.17
N THR A 66 12.37 -8.65 17.53
CA THR A 66 11.28 -8.95 16.60
C THR A 66 10.60 -7.68 16.04
N SER A 67 10.65 -6.56 16.77
CA SER A 67 10.13 -5.26 16.28
C SER A 67 11.09 -4.63 15.28
N ARG A 68 12.41 -4.73 15.52
CA ARG A 68 13.43 -4.11 14.67
C ARG A 68 13.38 -4.62 13.22
N GLY A 69 13.31 -5.93 13.00
CA GLY A 69 13.19 -6.50 11.65
C GLY A 69 11.89 -6.08 10.94
N ARG A 70 10.79 -5.98 11.70
CA ARG A 70 9.49 -5.52 11.19
C ARG A 70 9.53 -4.03 10.83
N GLU A 71 10.18 -3.21 11.63
CA GLU A 71 10.35 -1.78 11.40
C GLU A 71 11.24 -1.52 10.19
N ILE A 72 12.35 -2.25 10.02
CA ILE A 72 13.20 -2.15 8.83
C ILE A 72 12.39 -2.45 7.57
N ARG A 73 11.64 -3.56 7.58
CA ARG A 73 10.77 -3.94 6.45
C ARG A 73 9.73 -2.86 6.16
N GLU A 74 9.02 -2.38 7.18
CA GLU A 74 8.03 -1.33 7.00
C GLU A 74 8.62 -0.01 6.53
N THR A 75 9.83 0.34 6.98
CA THR A 75 10.54 1.53 6.52
C THR A 75 10.95 1.38 5.05
N ALA A 76 11.48 0.21 4.67
CA ALA A 76 11.82 -0.08 3.28
C ALA A 76 10.60 -0.02 2.35
N ASP A 77 9.48 -0.62 2.73
CA ASP A 77 8.22 -0.56 1.99
C ASP A 77 7.69 0.87 1.87
N ARG A 78 7.83 1.68 2.93
CA ARG A 78 7.42 3.10 2.91
C ARG A 78 8.30 3.91 1.96
N VAL A 79 9.62 3.76 2.04
CA VAL A 79 10.55 4.47 1.16
C VAL A 79 10.26 4.09 -0.29
N LEU A 80 10.03 2.80 -0.57
CA LEU A 80 9.63 2.31 -1.89
C LEU A 80 8.34 2.99 -2.37
N ALA A 81 7.30 2.99 -1.54
CA ALA A 81 6.03 3.64 -1.87
C ALA A 81 6.14 5.17 -2.05
N THR A 82 6.99 5.85 -1.28
CA THR A 82 7.22 7.29 -1.43
C THR A 82 8.00 7.63 -2.69
N SER A 83 8.99 6.80 -3.07
CA SER A 83 9.72 6.94 -4.33
C SER A 83 8.82 6.70 -5.54
N ALA A 84 7.79 5.86 -5.38
CA ALA A 84 6.73 5.70 -6.37
C ALA A 84 5.81 6.93 -6.52
N LYS A 85 5.94 7.94 -5.65
CA LYS A 85 5.11 9.17 -5.62
C LYS A 85 3.60 8.92 -5.47
N GLY A 86 3.18 7.73 -5.03
CA GLY A 86 1.76 7.41 -4.91
C GLY A 86 1.02 7.32 -6.25
N THR A 87 1.73 7.15 -7.36
CA THR A 87 1.11 7.02 -8.70
C THR A 87 0.41 5.68 -8.85
N THR A 88 0.99 4.62 -8.28
CA THR A 88 0.46 3.26 -8.36
C THR A 88 -0.49 2.95 -7.22
N ARG A 89 -1.43 2.02 -7.45
CA ARG A 89 -2.37 1.64 -6.39
C ARG A 89 -1.67 0.91 -5.25
N TRP A 90 -0.66 0.10 -5.54
CA TRP A 90 0.12 -0.56 -4.50
C TRP A 90 0.85 0.44 -3.59
N SER A 91 1.44 1.51 -4.15
CA SER A 91 2.14 2.52 -3.34
C SER A 91 1.17 3.30 -2.45
N ARG A 92 0.02 3.71 -2.99
CA ARG A 92 -1.07 4.32 -2.22
C ARG A 92 -1.57 3.40 -1.11
N ALA A 93 -1.70 2.10 -1.39
CA ALA A 93 -2.15 1.12 -0.41
C ALA A 93 -1.15 0.94 0.75
N ILE A 94 0.16 0.93 0.45
CA ILE A 94 1.20 0.87 1.48
C ILE A 94 1.12 2.10 2.40
N LEU A 95 1.03 3.30 1.83
CA LEU A 95 0.92 4.55 2.59
C LEU A 95 -0.38 4.61 3.42
N ALA A 96 -1.50 4.19 2.83
CA ALA A 96 -2.80 4.17 3.51
C ALA A 96 -2.91 3.11 4.62
N SER A 97 -2.15 2.01 4.52
CA SER A 97 -2.18 0.90 5.50
C SER A 97 -1.83 1.34 6.93
N ARG A 98 -1.04 2.41 7.10
CA ARG A 98 -0.71 2.97 8.42
C ARG A 98 -1.90 3.73 9.02
N MET A 99 -2.58 4.54 8.21
CA MET A 99 -3.77 5.27 8.62
C MET A 99 -4.92 4.32 8.94
N GLY A 100 -5.05 3.22 8.18
CA GLY A 100 -5.96 2.12 8.50
C GLY A 100 -5.64 1.45 9.83
N ARG A 101 -4.37 1.09 10.08
CA ARG A 101 -3.93 0.50 11.36
C ARG A 101 -4.10 1.44 12.56
N LEU A 102 -3.86 2.75 12.38
CA LEU A 102 -4.10 3.74 13.42
C LEU A 102 -5.60 3.91 13.72
N ARG A 103 -6.45 3.96 12.68
CA ARG A 103 -7.92 4.04 12.82
C ARG A 103 -8.51 2.77 13.44
N VAL A 104 -8.00 1.59 13.09
CA VAL A 104 -8.41 0.31 13.70
C VAL A 104 -7.96 0.23 15.16
N ARG A 105 -6.73 0.66 15.49
CA ARG A 105 -6.27 0.74 16.89
C ARG A 105 -7.10 1.74 17.71
N LYS A 106 -7.45 2.91 17.14
CA LYS A 106 -8.32 3.90 17.80
C LYS A 106 -9.73 3.35 18.04
N ARG A 107 -10.34 2.68 17.04
CA ARG A 107 -11.65 2.04 17.18
C ARG A 107 -11.65 0.88 18.17
N ARG A 108 -10.57 0.08 18.25
CA ARG A 108 -10.46 -0.99 19.26
C ARG A 108 -10.37 -0.42 20.67
N ARG A 109 -9.60 0.66 20.89
CA ARG A 109 -9.53 1.34 22.20
C ARG A 109 -10.88 1.93 22.62
N ALA A 110 -11.63 2.51 21.70
CA ALA A 110 -12.98 3.01 21.96
C ALA A 110 -14.01 1.90 22.23
N ARG A 111 -13.74 0.64 21.83
CA ARG A 111 -14.59 -0.53 22.10
C ARG A 111 -14.21 -1.30 23.36
N VAL A 112 -13.19 -0.86 24.12
CA VAL A 112 -12.86 -1.47 25.42
C VAL A 112 -13.86 -1.03 26.51
N ILE A 113 -14.66 0.02 26.26
CA ILE A 113 -15.82 0.41 27.06
C ILE A 113 -17.05 0.25 26.17
N GLY A 114 -17.74 -0.88 26.25
CA GLY A 114 -18.94 -1.13 25.46
C GLY A 114 -19.12 -2.59 25.10
N GLU A 115 -20.07 -3.20 25.79
CA GLU A 115 -20.50 -4.60 25.70
C GLU A 115 -20.55 -5.16 24.28
N CYS A 116 -20.08 -6.40 24.15
CA CYS A 116 -20.23 -7.21 22.95
C CYS A 116 -21.71 -7.58 22.73
N ARG A 117 -22.43 -6.83 21.89
CA ARG A 117 -23.61 -7.36 21.22
C ARG A 117 -23.17 -8.07 19.94
N LEU A 118 -22.94 -9.38 20.08
CA LEU A 118 -22.89 -10.32 18.97
C LEU A 118 -24.28 -10.36 18.33
N LYS A 119 -24.48 -9.64 17.23
CA LYS A 119 -25.67 -9.76 16.39
C LYS A 119 -25.28 -10.33 15.02
N GLY A 120 -25.78 -11.54 14.77
CA GLY A 120 -26.23 -12.03 13.48
C GLY A 120 -25.19 -12.12 12.37
N LYS A 121 -24.44 -13.24 12.35
CA LYS A 121 -24.07 -13.83 11.06
C LYS A 121 -25.27 -14.66 10.62
N GLU A 122 -26.17 -14.04 9.88
CA GLU A 122 -27.11 -14.79 9.07
C GLU A 122 -26.31 -15.51 7.98
N GLU A 123 -26.37 -16.83 8.07
CA GLU A 123 -25.65 -17.78 7.25
C GLU A 123 -26.26 -17.81 5.86
N LEU A 124 -25.87 -16.87 5.00
CA LEU A 124 -25.95 -17.12 3.56
C LEU A 124 -24.73 -17.95 3.17
N ALA A 125 -24.82 -19.25 3.48
CA ALA A 125 -24.01 -20.31 2.89
C ALA A 125 -24.30 -20.38 1.38
N GLY A 126 -23.86 -19.34 0.67
CA GLY A 126 -23.84 -19.34 -0.78
C GLY A 126 -22.92 -20.46 -1.24
N VAL A 127 -23.52 -21.44 -1.90
CA VAL A 127 -22.88 -22.53 -2.65
C VAL A 127 -21.50 -22.07 -3.12
N LYS A 128 -20.44 -22.63 -2.51
CA LYS A 128 -19.06 -22.39 -2.92
C LYS A 128 -18.87 -23.02 -4.31
N ARG A 129 -19.38 -22.36 -5.35
CA ARG A 129 -19.10 -22.71 -6.74
C ARG A 129 -17.58 -22.73 -6.85
N LYS A 130 -17.02 -23.91 -7.15
CA LYS A 130 -15.58 -24.13 -7.29
C LYS A 130 -15.12 -23.18 -8.41
N LEU A 131 -14.56 -22.04 -8.03
CA LEU A 131 -14.08 -21.07 -9.01
C LEU A 131 -13.06 -21.77 -9.92
N PRO A 132 -13.07 -21.49 -11.22
CA PRO A 132 -12.06 -21.96 -12.16
C PRO A 132 -10.64 -21.74 -11.59
N ALA A 133 -9.72 -22.65 -11.91
CA ALA A 133 -8.34 -22.58 -11.40
C ALA A 133 -7.67 -21.22 -11.70
N ALA A 134 -7.99 -20.62 -12.86
CA ALA A 134 -7.52 -19.29 -13.25
C ALA A 134 -7.99 -18.20 -12.27
N GLU A 135 -9.28 -18.16 -11.92
CA GLU A 135 -9.82 -17.16 -10.99
C GLU A 135 -9.22 -17.29 -9.58
N ARG A 136 -8.90 -18.52 -9.14
CA ARG A 136 -8.20 -18.73 -7.87
C ARG A 136 -6.82 -18.08 -7.88
N LYS A 137 -6.06 -18.25 -8.97
CA LYS A 137 -4.74 -17.62 -9.15
C LYS A 137 -4.85 -16.09 -9.16
N VAL A 138 -5.84 -15.54 -9.87
CA VAL A 138 -6.11 -14.09 -9.86
C VAL A 138 -6.43 -13.57 -8.45
N LYS A 139 -7.24 -14.32 -7.68
CA LYS A 139 -7.54 -13.96 -6.27
C LYS A 139 -6.30 -14.03 -5.37
N VAL A 140 -5.40 -14.99 -5.59
CA VAL A 140 -4.12 -15.06 -4.87
C VAL A 140 -3.26 -13.86 -5.21
N LEU A 141 -3.10 -13.54 -6.50
CA LEU A 141 -2.29 -12.40 -6.93
C LEU A 141 -2.83 -11.07 -6.36
N GLY A 142 -4.15 -10.86 -6.39
CA GLY A 142 -4.78 -9.69 -5.78
C GLY A 142 -4.64 -9.59 -4.25
N ARG A 143 -4.31 -10.70 -3.56
CA ARG A 143 -3.99 -10.69 -2.13
C ARG A 143 -2.51 -10.41 -1.85
N LEU A 144 -1.62 -10.78 -2.77
CA LEU A 144 -0.17 -10.55 -2.67
C LEU A 144 0.19 -9.10 -2.96
N VAL A 145 -0.37 -8.53 -4.03
CA VAL A 145 -0.07 -7.14 -4.40
C VAL A 145 -0.88 -6.17 -3.52
N PRO A 146 -0.23 -5.21 -2.84
CA PRO A 146 -0.92 -4.25 -1.99
C PRO A 146 -2.08 -3.53 -2.72
N GLY A 147 -3.25 -3.49 -2.10
CA GLY A 147 -4.41 -2.74 -2.65
C GLY A 147 -5.15 -3.39 -3.82
N CYS A 148 -4.73 -4.56 -4.32
CA CYS A 148 -5.21 -5.11 -5.60
C CYS A 148 -6.29 -6.21 -5.49
N ARG A 149 -6.98 -6.32 -4.34
CA ARG A 149 -7.95 -7.42 -4.07
C ARG A 149 -9.21 -7.42 -4.94
N LYS A 150 -9.56 -6.30 -5.56
CA LYS A 150 -10.82 -6.09 -6.28
C LYS A 150 -10.60 -5.33 -7.59
N LEU A 151 -9.60 -5.75 -8.37
CA LEU A 151 -9.25 -5.15 -9.65
C LEU A 151 -9.67 -6.04 -10.82
N SER A 152 -9.81 -5.44 -12.00
CA SER A 152 -9.85 -6.17 -13.27
C SER A 152 -8.54 -6.92 -13.48
N PHE A 153 -8.59 -8.00 -14.26
CA PHE A 153 -7.43 -8.87 -14.46
C PHE A 153 -6.24 -8.13 -15.08
N THR A 154 -6.45 -7.33 -16.13
CA THR A 154 -5.39 -6.58 -16.82
C THR A 154 -4.72 -5.57 -15.89
N SER A 155 -5.51 -4.73 -15.20
CA SER A 155 -4.95 -3.75 -14.26
C SER A 155 -4.25 -4.41 -13.06
N LEU A 156 -4.68 -5.61 -12.65
CA LEU A 156 -3.97 -6.39 -11.63
C LEU A 156 -2.59 -6.83 -12.14
N LEU A 157 -2.48 -7.30 -13.39
CA LEU A 157 -1.20 -7.71 -13.97
C LEU A 157 -0.24 -6.53 -14.14
N ASP A 158 -0.75 -5.35 -14.52
CA ASP A 158 0.05 -4.14 -14.65
C ASP A 158 0.62 -3.72 -13.29
N GLU A 159 -0.22 -3.62 -12.26
CA GLU A 159 0.18 -3.30 -10.89
C GLU A 159 1.13 -4.37 -10.31
N ALA A 160 0.88 -5.65 -10.60
CA ALA A 160 1.77 -6.73 -10.18
C ALA A 160 3.14 -6.63 -10.85
N SER A 161 3.18 -6.35 -12.15
CA SER A 161 4.42 -6.21 -12.91
C SER A 161 5.28 -5.05 -12.41
N ASP A 162 4.66 -3.90 -12.12
CA ASP A 162 5.36 -2.75 -11.53
C ASP A 162 5.84 -3.05 -10.10
N TYR A 163 5.01 -3.70 -9.29
CA TYR A 163 5.39 -4.07 -7.92
C TYR A 163 6.55 -5.07 -7.89
N ILE A 164 6.59 -6.05 -8.81
CA ILE A 164 7.74 -6.96 -8.96
C ILE A 164 9.01 -6.17 -9.25
N ALA A 165 8.99 -5.27 -10.24
CA ALA A 165 10.16 -4.47 -10.59
C ALA A 165 10.63 -3.59 -9.41
N ALA A 166 9.69 -3.01 -8.66
CA ALA A 166 9.97 -2.23 -7.46
C ALA A 166 10.65 -3.08 -6.36
N LEU A 167 10.16 -4.30 -6.15
CA LEU A 167 10.74 -5.25 -5.19
C LEU A 167 12.14 -5.72 -5.62
N GLU A 168 12.34 -6.01 -6.90
CA GLU A 168 13.65 -6.37 -7.45
C GLU A 168 14.69 -5.26 -7.19
N MET A 169 14.33 -4.00 -7.44
CA MET A 169 15.19 -2.85 -7.15
C MET A 169 15.51 -2.75 -5.65
N GLN A 170 14.50 -2.92 -4.79
CA GLN A 170 14.69 -2.89 -3.34
C GLN A 170 15.66 -3.99 -2.88
N VAL A 171 15.52 -5.22 -3.39
CA VAL A 171 16.44 -6.32 -3.07
C VAL A 171 17.85 -5.99 -3.52
N ARG A 172 18.04 -5.52 -4.77
CA ARG A 172 19.37 -5.10 -5.29
C ARG A 172 20.00 -4.04 -4.39
N ALA A 173 19.26 -2.98 -4.06
CA ALA A 173 19.74 -1.89 -3.22
C ALA A 173 20.14 -2.36 -1.82
N MET A 174 19.29 -3.16 -1.17
CA MET A 174 19.55 -3.67 0.16
C MET A 174 20.76 -4.61 0.17
N THR A 175 20.92 -5.45 -0.85
CA THR A 175 22.09 -6.32 -1.00
C THR A 175 23.38 -5.51 -1.17
N SER A 176 23.38 -4.49 -2.03
CA SER A 176 24.54 -3.60 -2.18
C SER A 176 24.92 -2.91 -0.87
N LEU A 177 23.93 -2.45 -0.09
CA LEU A 177 24.20 -1.87 1.23
C LEU A 177 24.80 -2.88 2.20
N THR A 178 24.30 -4.12 2.24
CA THR A 178 24.87 -5.17 3.09
C THR A 178 26.29 -5.53 2.68
N GLN A 179 26.59 -5.59 1.38
CA GLN A 179 27.94 -5.85 0.88
C GLN A 179 28.93 -4.78 1.35
N ILE A 180 28.56 -3.50 1.18
CA ILE A 180 29.36 -2.36 1.64
C ILE A 180 29.59 -2.42 3.17
N LEU A 181 28.55 -2.73 3.95
CA LEU A 181 28.64 -2.79 5.41
C LEU A 181 29.39 -4.02 5.93
N SER A 182 29.37 -5.12 5.19
CA SER A 182 30.10 -6.35 5.51
C SER A 182 31.56 -6.30 5.03
N GLY A 183 31.98 -5.25 4.33
CA GLY A 183 33.34 -5.12 3.79
C GLY A 183 33.64 -6.04 2.60
N ALA A 184 32.61 -6.61 1.95
CA ALA A 184 32.76 -7.50 0.80
C ALA A 184 32.81 -6.68 -0.51
N PRO A 185 33.85 -6.85 -1.37
CA PRO A 185 33.99 -6.06 -2.59
C PRO A 185 33.00 -6.48 -3.69
N LEU A 186 32.58 -5.48 -4.48
CA LEU A 186 31.65 -5.54 -5.60
C LEU A 186 32.29 -6.17 -6.84
N ASN A 187 32.60 -7.47 -6.85
CA ASN A 187 33.07 -8.16 -8.07
C ASN A 187 32.55 -9.60 -8.14
N ALA A 188 31.49 -9.79 -8.93
CA ALA A 188 31.04 -11.01 -9.62
C ALA A 188 29.64 -10.69 -10.16
N ASP A 189 29.30 -10.66 -11.45
CA ASP A 189 29.99 -10.84 -12.72
C ASP A 189 29.02 -10.30 -13.80
N GLY A 190 29.52 -10.14 -15.03
CA GLY A 190 28.79 -9.63 -16.20
C GLY A 190 27.73 -10.57 -16.79
#